data_AF-A0A2N2TNE0-F1
#
_entry.id   AF-A0A2N2TNE0-F1
#
_cell.length_a   1.000
_cell.length_b   1.000
_cell.length_c   1.000
_cell.angle_alpha   90.00
_cell.angle_beta   90.00
_cell.angle_gamma   90.00
#
_symmetry.space_group_name_H-M   'P 1'
#
loop_
_entity.id
_entity.type
_entity.pdbx_description
1 polymer ?
#
loop_
_entity_poly.entity_id
_entity_poly.type
_entity_poly.pdbx_seq_one_letter_code
_entity_poly.pdbx_strand_id
1 'polypeptide(L)'
;MSDPSWAVPAVADIPALTHDQLAEHWRLAQVNRAHYAPVAQALEDELAARSPTAQYCCMKCGHTHFQINQIRATRSWLSSFFGVESAQYKAVICARCKFTEFYQETVPLGQQALDAVFGS
;
A
#
# COMPACT_ATOMS: atom_id res chain seq x y z
N MET A 1 -9.49 -7.24 23.86
CA MET A 1 -9.87 -8.05 22.69
C MET A 1 -8.57 -8.44 22.01
N SER A 2 -8.22 -9.72 22.03
CA SER A 2 -6.92 -10.20 21.58
C SER A 2 -6.83 -10.08 20.06
N ASP A 3 -5.92 -9.25 19.57
CA ASP A 3 -5.68 -9.04 18.14
C ASP A 3 -5.04 -10.33 17.56
N PRO A 4 -5.71 -11.09 16.68
CA PRO A 4 -5.20 -12.35 16.15
C PRO A 4 -4.26 -12.11 14.97
N SER A 5 -3.46 -11.05 14.99
CA SER A 5 -2.56 -10.66 13.89
C SER A 5 -1.50 -11.71 13.54
N TRP A 6 -1.34 -12.74 14.39
CA TRP A 6 -0.47 -13.90 14.17
C TRP A 6 -1.15 -15.09 13.47
N ALA A 7 -2.50 -15.14 13.44
CA ALA A 7 -3.22 -16.25 12.83
C ALA A 7 -3.21 -16.10 11.30
N VAL A 8 -2.79 -17.16 10.60
CA VAL A 8 -2.86 -17.21 9.13
C VAL A 8 -4.33 -17.24 8.73
N PRO A 9 -4.80 -16.30 7.88
CA PRO A 9 -6.19 -16.28 7.44
C PRO A 9 -6.51 -17.49 6.56
N ALA A 10 -7.76 -17.96 6.56
CA ALA A 10 -8.16 -18.93 5.54
C ALA A 10 -8.23 -18.25 4.17
N VAL A 11 -8.01 -19.00 3.07
CA VAL A 11 -8.06 -18.47 1.70
C VAL A 11 -9.41 -17.78 1.42
N ALA A 12 -10.51 -18.31 1.96
CA ALA A 12 -11.84 -17.74 1.81
C ALA A 12 -12.03 -16.38 2.50
N ASP A 13 -11.21 -16.08 3.51
CA ASP A 13 -11.31 -14.85 4.30
C ASP A 13 -10.44 -13.71 3.74
N ILE A 14 -9.51 -14.02 2.84
CA ILE A 14 -8.56 -13.04 2.25
C ILE A 14 -9.27 -11.83 1.62
N PRO A 15 -10.37 -11.98 0.84
CA PRO A 15 -11.08 -10.83 0.28
C PRO A 15 -11.71 -9.91 1.33
N ALA A 16 -11.97 -10.41 2.54
CA ALA A 16 -12.54 -9.61 3.62
C ALA A 16 -11.49 -8.79 4.40
N LEU A 17 -10.20 -9.06 4.20
CA LEU A 17 -9.12 -8.32 4.84
C LEU A 17 -9.09 -6.87 4.39
N THR A 18 -8.76 -5.95 5.30
CA THR A 18 -8.43 -4.57 4.93
C THR A 18 -7.13 -4.53 4.11
N HIS A 19 -6.88 -3.43 3.40
CA HIS A 19 -5.63 -3.27 2.66
C HIS A 19 -4.39 -3.41 3.57
N ASP A 20 -4.42 -2.82 4.77
CA ASP A 20 -3.31 -2.91 5.72
C ASP A 20 -3.10 -4.32 6.27
N GLN A 21 -4.18 -5.04 6.59
CA GLN A 21 -4.10 -6.45 7.02
C GLN A 21 -3.52 -7.33 5.92
N LEU A 22 -4.00 -7.15 4.68
CA LEU A 22 -3.54 -7.90 3.52
C LEU A 22 -2.05 -7.63 3.25
N ALA A 23 -1.63 -6.37 3.28
CA ALA A 23 -0.23 -5.97 3.12
C ALA A 23 0.66 -6.55 4.22
N GLU A 24 0.19 -6.57 5.47
CA GLU A 24 0.92 -7.14 6.60
C GLU A 24 1.05 -8.65 6.51
N HIS A 25 -0.01 -9.38 6.16
CA HIS A 25 0.06 -10.83 5.93
C HIS A 25 0.98 -11.17 4.76
N TRP A 26 0.99 -10.38 3.68
CA TRP A 26 1.94 -10.55 2.59
C TRP A 26 3.39 -10.33 3.04
N ARG A 27 3.64 -9.29 3.84
CA ARG A 27 4.97 -9.06 4.47
C ARG A 27 5.39 -10.26 5.32
N LEU A 28 4.49 -10.78 6.15
CA LEU A 28 4.73 -11.96 6.97
C LEU A 28 4.99 -13.22 6.13
N ALA A 29 4.30 -13.38 5.00
CA ALA A 29 4.53 -14.48 4.07
C ALA A 29 5.94 -14.46 3.45
N GLN A 30 6.51 -13.28 3.21
CA GLN A 30 7.87 -13.15 2.69
C GLN A 30 8.94 -13.58 3.70
N VAL A 31 8.73 -13.29 4.99
CA VAL A 31 9.71 -13.59 6.07
C VAL A 31 9.48 -14.94 6.74
N ASN A 32 8.24 -15.45 6.76
CA ASN A 32 7.86 -16.74 7.36
C ASN A 32 7.18 -17.64 6.31
N ARG A 33 7.93 -17.96 5.25
CA ARG A 33 7.43 -18.67 4.06
C ARG A 33 6.77 -20.00 4.37
N ALA A 34 7.36 -20.81 5.25
CA ALA A 34 6.83 -22.13 5.58
C ALA A 34 5.44 -22.05 6.24
N HIS A 35 5.23 -21.04 7.10
CA HIS A 35 3.96 -20.86 7.82
C HIS A 35 2.84 -20.34 6.91
N TYR A 36 3.19 -19.47 5.95
CA TYR A 36 2.25 -18.84 5.02
C TYR A 36 2.14 -19.53 3.66
N ALA A 37 2.89 -20.60 3.42
CA ALA A 37 2.88 -21.38 2.18
C ALA A 37 1.47 -21.67 1.61
N PRO A 38 0.45 -22.07 2.41
CA PRO A 38 -0.87 -22.39 1.85
C PRO A 38 -1.66 -21.17 1.34
N VAL A 39 -1.28 -19.94 1.73
CA VAL A 39 -2.05 -18.72 1.44
C VAL A 39 -1.24 -17.69 0.65
N ALA A 40 0.08 -17.86 0.52
CA ALA A 40 0.96 -16.86 -0.09
C ALA A 40 0.51 -16.43 -1.48
N GLN A 41 0.13 -17.38 -2.34
CA GLN A 41 -0.36 -17.07 -3.69
C GLN A 41 -1.66 -16.27 -3.64
N ALA A 42 -2.61 -16.66 -2.78
CA ALA A 42 -3.89 -15.96 -2.68
C ALA A 42 -3.75 -14.54 -2.12
N LEU A 43 -2.79 -14.31 -1.21
CA LEU A 43 -2.45 -12.97 -0.73
C LEU A 43 -1.86 -12.10 -1.84
N GLU A 44 -0.94 -12.65 -2.64
CA GLU A 44 -0.33 -11.96 -3.78
C GLU A 44 -1.37 -11.62 -4.86
N ASP A 45 -2.22 -12.59 -5.21
CA ASP A 45 -3.27 -12.43 -6.21
C ASP A 45 -4.27 -11.34 -5.79
N GLU A 46 -4.69 -11.33 -4.52
CA GLU A 46 -5.60 -10.30 -3.99
C GLU A 46 -4.94 -8.91 -4.00
N LEU A 47 -3.66 -8.80 -3.62
CA LEU A 47 -2.92 -7.52 -3.70
C LEU A 47 -2.79 -7.04 -5.15
N ALA A 48 -2.47 -7.96 -6.06
CA ALA A 48 -2.37 -7.66 -7.47
C ALA A 48 -3.73 -7.21 -8.04
N ALA A 49 -4.83 -7.87 -7.66
CA ALA A 49 -6.18 -7.51 -8.07
C ALA A 49 -6.62 -6.14 -7.53
N ARG A 50 -6.21 -5.77 -6.31
CA ARG A 50 -6.47 -4.46 -5.70
C ARG A 50 -5.54 -3.35 -6.19
N SER A 51 -4.51 -3.67 -6.97
CA SER A 51 -3.60 -2.68 -7.51
C SER A 51 -4.34 -1.70 -8.42
N PRO A 52 -4.11 -0.37 -8.28
CA PRO A 52 -4.79 0.63 -9.09
C PRO A 52 -4.49 0.54 -10.59
N THR A 53 -3.49 -0.25 -10.96
CA THR A 53 -3.04 -0.45 -12.34
C THR A 53 -3.50 -1.76 -12.96
N ALA A 54 -4.10 -2.68 -12.20
CA ALA A 54 -4.45 -4.02 -12.69
C ALA A 54 -5.45 -3.97 -13.85
N GLN A 55 -6.43 -3.05 -13.77
CA GLN A 55 -7.46 -2.85 -14.78
C GLN A 55 -7.74 -1.35 -14.95
N TYR A 56 -6.68 -0.56 -15.12
CA TYR A 56 -6.81 0.89 -15.18
C TYR A 56 -7.70 1.36 -16.34
N CYS A 57 -8.67 2.19 -16.02
CA CYS A 57 -9.48 2.93 -16.98
C CYS A 57 -9.77 4.33 -16.40
N CYS A 58 -9.35 5.38 -17.11
CA CYS A 58 -9.52 6.73 -16.62
C CYS A 58 -11.00 7.08 -16.46
N MET A 59 -11.45 7.36 -15.22
CA MET A 59 -12.84 7.71 -14.91
C MET A 59 -13.36 8.98 -15.62
N LYS A 60 -12.46 9.84 -16.14
CA LYS A 60 -12.83 11.05 -16.88
C LYS A 60 -12.99 10.87 -18.38
N CYS A 61 -12.25 9.96 -19.01
CA CYS A 61 -12.18 9.89 -20.48
C CYS A 61 -12.10 8.48 -21.07
N GLY A 62 -12.12 7.43 -20.25
CA GLY A 62 -12.07 6.03 -20.67
C GLY A 62 -10.73 5.58 -21.27
N HIS A 63 -9.70 6.42 -21.24
CA HIS A 63 -8.38 6.04 -21.75
C HIS A 63 -7.68 5.07 -20.80
N THR A 64 -7.01 4.07 -21.35
CA THR A 64 -6.39 2.96 -20.60
C THR A 64 -4.88 3.10 -20.41
N HIS A 65 -4.24 4.11 -21.03
CA HIS A 65 -2.82 4.40 -20.77
C HIS A 65 -2.64 5.45 -19.68
N PHE A 66 -1.63 5.23 -18.85
CA PHE A 66 -1.31 6.06 -17.70
C PHE A 66 0.20 6.14 -17.46
N GLN A 67 0.60 7.06 -16.59
CA GLN A 67 1.94 7.21 -16.03
C GLN A 67 1.83 7.05 -14.51
N ILE A 68 2.85 6.45 -13.88
CA ILE A 68 2.89 6.29 -12.42
C ILE A 68 4.02 7.17 -11.88
N ASN A 69 3.72 8.00 -10.90
CA ASN A 69 4.70 8.75 -10.12
C ASN A 69 4.56 8.43 -8.63
N GLN A 70 5.66 8.46 -7.89
CA GLN A 70 5.64 8.43 -6.43
C GLN A 70 5.76 9.84 -5.89
N ILE A 71 4.90 10.19 -4.92
CA ILE A 71 4.86 11.51 -4.28
C ILE A 71 5.01 11.30 -2.79
N ARG A 72 5.96 12.02 -2.20
CA ARG A 72 6.14 12.11 -0.76
C ARG A 72 5.65 13.48 -0.31
N ALA A 73 4.59 13.51 0.49
CA ALA A 73 4.06 14.76 1.04
C ALA A 73 4.63 14.97 2.45
N THR A 74 5.45 16.01 2.61
CA THR A 74 5.83 16.52 3.93
C THR A 74 4.72 17.47 4.38
N ARG A 75 4.01 17.18 5.47
CA ARG A 75 2.94 18.06 6.00
C ARG A 75 3.51 19.36 6.58
N SER A 76 3.98 20.26 5.73
CA SER A 76 4.72 21.48 6.06
C SER A 76 3.89 22.60 6.71
N TRP A 77 2.62 22.38 7.08
CA TRP A 77 1.81 23.39 7.80
C TRP A 77 1.53 23.04 9.27
N LEU A 78 1.80 21.81 9.73
CA LEU A 78 1.56 21.39 11.14
C LEU A 78 2.76 20.64 11.76
N SER A 79 3.92 20.67 11.10
CA SER A 79 5.13 19.90 11.42
C SER A 79 5.90 20.36 12.67
N SER A 80 5.41 21.33 13.45
CA SER A 80 6.12 21.83 14.64
C SER A 80 5.73 21.17 15.96
N PHE A 81 4.72 20.29 16.02
CA PHE A 81 4.27 19.75 17.31
C PHE A 81 4.21 18.22 17.45
N PHE A 82 4.18 17.43 16.39
CA PHE A 82 4.18 15.96 16.51
C PHE A 82 5.02 15.32 15.42
N GLY A 83 5.95 14.45 15.83
CA GLY A 83 7.00 13.89 14.99
C GLY A 83 6.46 13.06 13.82
N VAL A 84 7.10 13.27 12.67
CA VAL A 84 7.25 12.28 11.57
C VAL A 84 5.95 11.64 11.10
N GLU A 85 5.33 12.27 10.10
CA GLU A 85 4.36 11.61 9.23
C GLU A 85 4.67 11.94 7.76
N SER A 86 5.67 11.25 7.19
CA SER A 86 5.85 11.23 5.74
C SER A 86 4.80 10.31 5.13
N ALA A 87 3.79 10.89 4.49
CA ALA A 87 2.81 10.12 3.72
C ALA A 87 3.33 9.92 2.29
N GLN A 88 3.45 8.66 1.87
CA GLN A 88 3.83 8.30 0.51
C GLN A 88 2.57 7.96 -0.29
N TYR A 89 2.52 8.45 -1.53
CA TYR A 89 1.41 8.24 -2.43
C TYR A 89 1.90 7.79 -3.81
N LYS A 90 1.16 6.88 -4.43
CA LYS A 90 1.26 6.56 -5.85
C LYS A 90 0.25 7.42 -6.62
N ALA A 91 0.75 8.23 -7.54
CA ALA A 91 -0.07 9.02 -8.46
C ALA A 91 -0.19 8.28 -9.80
N VAL A 92 -1.40 7.89 -10.16
CA VAL A 92 -1.72 7.31 -11.47
C VAL A 92 -2.31 8.41 -12.34
N ILE A 93 -1.59 8.78 -13.40
CA ILE A 93 -1.86 9.94 -14.24
C ILE A 93 -2.31 9.48 -15.63
N CYS A 94 -3.53 9.82 -16.04
CA CYS A 94 -4.02 9.52 -17.38
C CYS A 94 -3.12 10.15 -18.46
N ALA A 95 -2.64 9.34 -19.41
CA ALA A 95 -1.76 9.82 -20.47
C ALA A 95 -2.45 10.82 -21.42
N ARG A 96 -3.78 10.71 -21.57
CA ARG A 96 -4.61 11.53 -22.47
C ARG A 96 -5.06 12.85 -21.85
N CYS A 97 -5.74 12.80 -20.70
CA CYS A 97 -6.41 13.97 -20.12
C CYS A 97 -5.75 14.52 -18.84
N LYS A 98 -4.66 13.89 -18.38
CA LYS A 98 -3.90 14.28 -17.17
C LYS A 98 -4.72 14.27 -15.87
N PHE A 99 -5.85 13.57 -15.84
CA PHE A 99 -6.52 13.23 -14.59
C PHE A 99 -5.60 12.37 -13.73
N THR A 100 -5.52 12.68 -12.44
CA THR A 100 -4.58 12.05 -11.51
C THR A 100 -5.33 11.48 -10.31
N GLU A 101 -5.15 10.19 -10.09
CA GLU A 101 -5.63 9.45 -8.91
C GLU A 101 -4.47 9.26 -7.94
N PHE A 102 -4.69 9.53 -6.66
CA PHE A 102 -3.68 9.36 -5.61
C PHE A 102 -4.07 8.18 -4.71
N TYR A 103 -3.16 7.22 -4.60
CA TYR A 103 -3.31 6.04 -3.74
C TYR A 103 -2.29 6.11 -2.63
N GLN A 104 -2.74 6.04 -1.38
CA GLN A 104 -1.84 6.06 -0.23
C GLN A 104 -1.05 4.75 -0.14
N GLU A 105 0.25 4.84 0.09
CA GLU A 105 1.11 3.70 0.35
C GLU A 105 1.41 3.60 1.85
N THR A 106 1.41 2.37 2.38
CA THR A 106 1.77 2.11 3.77
C THR A 106 3.30 2.14 3.88
N VAL A 107 3.83 3.15 4.57
CA VAL A 107 5.27 3.24 4.87
C VAL A 107 5.54 2.51 6.19
N PRO A 108 6.42 1.50 6.24
CA PRO A 108 6.73 0.82 7.48
C PRO A 108 7.36 1.76 8.52
N LEU A 109 6.96 1.62 9.78
CA LEU A 109 7.43 2.44 10.91
C LEU A 109 8.98 2.46 11.05
N GLY A 110 9.66 1.37 10.67
CA GLY A 110 11.12 1.27 10.70
C GLY A 110 11.84 2.17 9.71
N GLN A 111 11.24 2.47 8.55
CA GLN A 111 11.78 3.44 7.59
C GLN A 111 11.54 4.88 8.05
N GLN A 112 10.37 5.13 8.67
CA GLN A 112 10.04 6.43 9.27
C GLN A 112 11.02 6.81 10.39
N ALA A 113 11.43 5.84 11.21
CA ALA A 113 12.40 6.06 12.28
C ALA A 113 13.82 6.35 11.77
N LEU A 114 14.25 5.73 10.66
CA LEU A 114 15.56 5.98 10.07
C LEU A 114 15.63 7.36 9.38
N ASP A 115 14.60 7.74 8.62
CA ASP A 115 14.51 9.08 7.99
C ASP A 115 14.53 10.20 9.06
N ALA A 116 13.98 9.94 10.25
CA ALA A 116 13.95 10.90 11.35
C ALA A 116 15.31 11.09 12.05
N VAL A 117 16.16 10.06 12.06
CA VAL A 117 17.45 10.06 12.77
C VAL A 117 18.60 10.48 11.85
N PHE A 118 18.52 10.18 10.55
CA PHE A 118 19.59 10.46 9.58
C PHE A 118 19.26 11.58 8.58
N GLY A 119 18.08 12.19 8.67
CA GLY A 119 17.64 13.30 7.83
C GLY A 119 17.96 14.69 8.39
N SER A 120 19.17 14.89 8.93
CA SER A 120 19.72 16.20 9.32
C SER A 120 20.87 16.62 8.40
#